data_AF-A0AAW2NMB5-F1
#
_entry.id   AF-A0AAW2NMB5-F1
#
_cell.length_a   1.000
_cell.length_b   1.000
_cell.length_c   1.000
_cell.angle_alpha   90.00
_cell.angle_beta   90.00
_cell.angle_gamma   90.00
#
_symmetry.space_group_name_H-M   'P 1'
#
loop_
_entity.id
_entity.type
_entity.pdbx_description
1 polymer ?
#
loop_
_entity_poly.entity_id
_entity_poly.type
_entity_poly.pdbx_seq_one_letter_code
_entity_poly.pdbx_strand_id
1 'polypeptide(L)'
;MAKSEDETKQKYDRDNKTVRGHLLNHMNNSLFILFVNYRSAKDIWTTLETRYVGDDIGRKKYVVEKWVQFQMIDEKPIMDQIYEYENLVADVLSEGMKMCKILQANVLLEKFPPTWSEY
;
A
#
# COMPACT_ATOMS: atom_id res chain seq x y z
N MET A 1 25.20 -28.61 -27.11
CA MET A 1 25.31 -27.77 -25.91
C MET A 1 25.23 -26.27 -26.26
N ALA A 2 26.08 -25.74 -27.15
CA ALA A 2 26.02 -24.31 -27.54
C ALA A 2 24.68 -23.85 -28.19
N LYS A 3 24.01 -24.72 -28.96
CA LYS A 3 22.75 -24.38 -29.63
C LYS A 3 21.57 -24.18 -28.65
N SER A 4 21.52 -24.94 -27.56
CA SER A 4 20.46 -24.82 -26.55
C SER A 4 20.64 -23.59 -25.64
N GLU A 5 21.87 -23.15 -25.43
CA GLU A 5 22.17 -21.93 -24.67
C GLU A 5 21.75 -20.66 -25.44
N ASP A 6 21.96 -20.64 -26.76
CA ASP A 6 21.55 -19.52 -27.62
C ASP A 6 20.02 -19.39 -27.72
N GLU A 7 19.31 -20.51 -27.87
CA GLU A 7 17.84 -20.54 -27.87
C GLU A 7 17.24 -20.03 -26.54
N THR A 8 17.88 -20.39 -25.42
CA THR A 8 17.48 -19.93 -24.08
C THR A 8 17.65 -18.42 -23.92
N LYS A 9 18.76 -17.88 -24.42
CA LYS A 9 19.05 -16.44 -24.39
C LYS A 9 18.07 -15.64 -25.26
N GLN A 10 17.79 -16.10 -26.47
CA GLN A 10 16.82 -15.45 -27.35
C GLN A 10 15.41 -15.42 -26.76
N LYS A 11 14.99 -16.53 -26.12
CA LYS A 11 13.72 -16.58 -25.40
C LYS A 11 13.68 -15.56 -24.25
N TYR A 12 14.74 -15.50 -23.44
CA TYR A 12 14.84 -14.54 -22.35
C TYR A 12 14.74 -13.09 -22.85
N ASP A 13 15.47 -12.73 -23.90
CA ASP A 13 15.45 -11.36 -24.44
C ASP A 13 14.05 -10.97 -24.96
N ARG A 14 13.35 -11.90 -25.60
CA ARG A 14 11.96 -11.71 -26.05
C ARG A 14 11.00 -11.51 -24.90
N ASP A 15 11.08 -12.38 -23.89
CA ASP A 15 10.21 -12.33 -22.70
C ASP A 15 10.47 -11.03 -21.92
N ASN A 16 11.74 -10.68 -21.70
CA ASN A 16 12.16 -9.45 -21.04
C ASN A 16 11.62 -8.20 -21.75
N LYS A 17 11.74 -8.13 -23.08
CA LYS A 17 11.23 -7.00 -23.86
C LYS A 17 9.71 -6.85 -23.73
N THR A 18 8.98 -7.97 -23.81
CA THR A 18 7.52 -7.99 -23.71
C THR A 18 7.05 -7.54 -22.33
N VAL A 19 7.56 -8.17 -21.26
CA VAL A 19 7.16 -7.83 -19.88
C VAL A 19 7.52 -6.39 -19.53
N ARG A 20 8.72 -5.93 -19.91
CA ARG A 20 9.14 -4.54 -19.71
C ARG A 20 8.18 -3.56 -20.38
N GLY A 21 7.75 -3.84 -21.61
CA GLY A 21 6.78 -3.00 -22.32
C GLY A 21 5.46 -2.88 -21.56
N HIS A 22 4.93 -3.99 -21.06
CA HIS A 22 3.71 -3.99 -20.24
C HIS A 22 3.89 -3.20 -18.95
N LEU A 23 4.97 -3.44 -18.20
CA LEU A 23 5.24 -2.71 -16.96
C LEU A 23 5.25 -1.19 -17.19
N LEU A 24 5.97 -0.73 -18.21
CA LEU A 24 6.07 0.70 -18.52
C LEU A 24 4.74 1.30 -18.98
N ASN A 25 3.94 0.57 -19.76
CA ASN A 25 2.65 1.05 -20.26
C ASN A 25 1.61 1.26 -19.15
N HIS A 26 1.73 0.55 -18.03
CA HIS A 26 0.82 0.70 -16.88
C HIS A 26 1.32 1.73 -15.85
N MET A 27 2.47 2.36 -16.08
CA MET A 27 2.98 3.42 -15.20
C MET A 27 2.36 4.77 -15.54
N ASN A 28 2.20 5.61 -14.51
CA ASN A 28 1.97 7.04 -14.73
C ASN A 28 3.24 7.72 -15.28
N ASN A 29 3.09 8.95 -15.78
CA ASN A 29 4.19 9.69 -16.44
C ASN A 29 5.45 9.82 -15.56
N SER A 30 5.28 10.07 -14.26
CA SER A 30 6.40 10.24 -13.32
C SER A 30 7.19 8.94 -13.15
N LEU A 31 6.50 7.80 -12.98
CA LEU A 31 7.12 6.49 -12.88
C LEU A 31 7.74 6.06 -14.22
N PHE A 32 7.05 6.31 -15.33
CA PHE A 32 7.57 5.99 -16.66
C PHE A 32 8.92 6.66 -16.92
N ILE A 33 9.06 7.96 -16.66
CA ILE A 33 10.32 8.70 -16.84
C ILE A 33 11.45 8.10 -15.99
N LEU A 34 11.13 7.66 -14.77
CA LEU A 34 12.10 7.03 -13.86
C LEU A 34 12.60 5.67 -14.39
N PHE A 35 11.71 4.87 -14.95
CA PHE A 35 11.99 3.47 -15.28
C PHE A 35 12.27 3.20 -16.77
N VAL A 36 12.00 4.15 -17.68
CA VAL A 36 12.17 3.93 -19.13
C VAL A 36 13.61 3.55 -19.52
N ASN A 37 14.62 3.98 -18.77
CA ASN A 37 16.02 3.67 -19.07
C ASN A 37 16.48 2.29 -18.58
N TYR A 38 15.69 1.60 -17.76
CA TYR A 38 16.01 0.26 -17.28
C TYR A 38 15.85 -0.73 -18.43
N ARG A 39 16.81 -1.64 -18.63
CA ARG A 39 16.77 -2.64 -19.71
C ARG A 39 16.17 -3.98 -19.28
N SER A 40 16.17 -4.23 -17.98
CA SER A 40 15.70 -5.48 -17.36
C SER A 40 14.31 -5.27 -16.76
N ALA A 41 13.33 -6.05 -17.23
CA ALA A 41 12.00 -6.11 -16.63
C ALA A 41 12.08 -6.55 -15.16
N LYS A 42 13.02 -7.46 -14.85
CA LYS A 42 13.28 -7.92 -13.49
C LYS A 42 13.75 -6.77 -12.60
N ASP A 43 14.67 -5.93 -13.08
CA ASP A 43 15.22 -4.82 -12.28
C ASP A 43 14.14 -3.76 -12.01
N ILE A 44 13.28 -3.49 -13.00
CA ILE A 44 12.10 -2.64 -12.84
C ILE A 44 11.19 -3.25 -11.76
N TRP A 45 10.80 -4.51 -11.91
CA TRP A 45 9.93 -5.21 -10.97
C TRP A 45 10.51 -5.20 -9.55
N THR A 46 11.74 -5.66 -9.36
CA THR A 46 12.40 -5.70 -8.05
C THR A 46 12.56 -4.32 -7.43
N THR A 47 12.79 -3.27 -8.22
CA THR A 47 12.87 -1.89 -7.69
C THR A 47 11.49 -1.39 -7.25
N LEU A 48 10.45 -1.64 -8.05
CA LEU A 48 9.07 -1.31 -7.68
C LEU A 48 8.67 -2.09 -6.42
N GLU A 49 9.00 -3.36 -6.40
CA GLU A 49 8.73 -4.26 -5.29
C GLU A 49 9.43 -3.74 -4.04
N THR A 50 10.72 -3.43 -4.09
CA THR A 50 11.46 -2.88 -2.95
C THR A 50 10.91 -1.52 -2.48
N ARG A 51 10.55 -0.61 -3.40
CA ARG A 51 10.12 0.75 -3.04
C ARG A 51 8.67 0.85 -2.59
N TYR A 52 7.80 0.00 -3.12
CA TYR A 52 6.35 0.15 -2.98
C TYR A 52 5.65 -1.13 -2.48
N VAL A 53 6.28 -2.30 -2.65
CA VAL A 53 5.73 -3.62 -2.25
C VAL A 53 6.62 -4.28 -1.19
N GLY A 54 7.64 -3.59 -0.65
CA GLY A 54 8.50 -4.01 0.46
C GLY A 54 7.78 -3.94 1.81
N ASP A 55 6.56 -4.49 1.79
CA ASP A 55 5.71 -5.20 2.74
C ASP A 55 5.56 -4.72 4.19
N ASP A 56 6.14 -3.59 4.58
CA ASP A 56 5.94 -3.06 5.93
C ASP A 56 5.48 -1.60 5.87
N ILE A 57 6.27 -0.73 5.23
CA ILE A 57 6.01 0.72 5.30
C ILE A 57 4.73 1.12 4.54
N GLY A 58 4.50 0.58 3.35
CA GLY A 58 3.31 0.91 2.54
C GLY A 58 2.01 0.42 3.19
N ARG A 59 2.05 -0.80 3.74
CA ARG A 59 0.92 -1.44 4.42
C ARG A 59 0.62 -0.77 5.75
N LYS A 60 1.64 -0.52 6.56
CA LYS A 60 1.57 0.30 7.78
C LYS A 60 0.97 1.67 7.49
N LYS A 61 1.47 2.37 6.45
CA LYS A 61 0.93 3.67 6.05
C LYS A 61 -0.55 3.57 5.70
N TYR A 62 -0.95 2.58 4.92
CA TYR A 62 -2.33 2.41 4.48
C TYR A 62 -3.30 2.18 5.65
N VAL A 63 -2.98 1.28 6.58
CA VAL A 63 -3.86 1.01 7.74
C VAL A 63 -3.90 2.20 8.71
N VAL A 64 -2.77 2.92 8.89
CA VAL A 64 -2.74 4.17 9.68
C VAL A 64 -3.59 5.24 9.02
N GLU A 65 -3.49 5.39 7.70
CA GLU A 65 -4.28 6.38 6.96
C GLU A 65 -5.78 6.13 7.09
N LYS A 66 -6.23 4.87 6.96
CA LYS A 66 -7.62 4.50 7.21
C LYS A 66 -8.09 4.84 8.62
N TRP A 67 -7.30 4.47 9.63
CA TRP A 67 -7.61 4.77 11.02
C TRP A 67 -7.70 6.29 11.28
N VAL A 68 -6.77 7.06 10.74
CA VAL A 68 -6.74 8.53 10.88
C VAL A 68 -7.86 9.21 10.10
N GLN A 69 -8.27 8.69 8.95
CA GLN A 69 -9.35 9.26 8.12
C GLN A 69 -10.75 8.87 8.60
N PHE A 70 -10.88 7.86 9.46
CA PHE A 70 -12.17 7.47 10.06
C PHE A 70 -12.82 8.67 10.76
N GLN A 71 -14.13 8.81 10.58
CA GLN A 71 -14.98 9.81 11.20
C GLN A 71 -16.35 9.18 11.49
N MET A 72 -16.89 9.43 12.68
CA MET A 72 -18.24 9.00 12.98
C MET A 72 -19.26 9.95 12.34
N ILE A 73 -20.38 9.39 11.94
CA ILE A 73 -21.51 10.12 11.38
C ILE A 73 -22.75 9.94 12.26
N ASP A 74 -23.62 10.93 12.28
CA ASP A 74 -24.81 10.96 13.15
C ASP A 74 -25.84 9.89 12.76
N GLU A 75 -25.85 9.44 11.50
CA GLU A 75 -26.86 8.54 10.95
C GLU A 75 -26.63 7.06 11.32
N LYS A 76 -25.47 6.71 11.87
CA LYS A 76 -25.10 5.32 12.20
C LYS A 76 -25.04 5.12 13.72
N PRO A 77 -25.48 3.96 14.27
CA PRO A 77 -25.39 3.70 15.70
C PRO A 77 -23.95 3.82 16.22
N ILE A 78 -23.76 4.54 17.32
CA ILE A 78 -22.41 4.81 17.87
C ILE A 78 -21.64 3.53 18.19
N MET A 79 -22.33 2.49 18.68
CA MET A 79 -21.69 1.21 18.98
C MET A 79 -21.10 0.54 17.75
N ASP A 80 -21.82 0.53 16.62
CA ASP A 80 -21.33 -0.05 15.37
C ASP A 80 -20.10 0.70 14.84
N GLN A 81 -20.05 2.01 15.07
CA GLN A 81 -18.93 2.87 14.68
C GLN A 81 -17.73 2.69 15.62
N ILE A 82 -17.95 2.46 16.91
CA ILE A 82 -16.89 2.10 17.86
C ILE A 82 -16.25 0.76 17.46
N TYR A 83 -17.04 -0.25 17.11
CA TYR A 83 -16.49 -1.53 16.64
C TYR A 83 -15.68 -1.37 15.35
N GLU A 84 -16.14 -0.52 14.41
CA GLU A 84 -15.39 -0.21 13.20
C GLU A 84 -14.04 0.46 13.52
N TYR A 85 -14.04 1.43 14.44
CA TYR A 85 -12.81 2.07 14.92
C TYR A 85 -11.85 1.07 15.59
N GLU A 86 -12.36 0.18 16.45
CA GLU A 86 -11.55 -0.85 17.12
C GLU A 86 -10.94 -1.83 16.11
N ASN A 87 -11.66 -2.19 15.05
CA ASN A 87 -11.12 -3.02 13.97
C ASN A 87 -9.98 -2.30 13.23
N LEU A 88 -10.11 -1.00 12.95
CA LEU A 88 -9.03 -0.22 12.34
C LEU A 88 -7.78 -0.14 13.22
N VAL A 89 -7.96 -0.04 14.54
CA VAL A 89 -6.84 -0.12 15.49
C VAL A 89 -6.22 -1.52 15.50
N ALA A 90 -7.05 -2.57 15.44
CA ALA A 90 -6.57 -3.95 15.38
C ALA A 90 -5.75 -4.20 14.11
N ASP A 91 -6.16 -3.66 12.96
CA ASP A 91 -5.40 -3.70 11.71
C ASP A 91 -4.02 -3.04 11.88
N VAL A 92 -3.95 -1.85 12.48
CA VAL A 92 -2.69 -1.16 12.80
C VAL A 92 -1.78 -2.03 13.70
N LEU A 93 -2.33 -2.67 14.73
CA LEU A 93 -1.57 -3.55 15.61
C LEU A 93 -1.11 -4.83 14.90
N SER A 94 -1.90 -5.37 13.98
CA SER A 94 -1.58 -6.59 13.21
C SER A 94 -0.35 -6.40 12.30
N GLU A 95 -0.11 -5.17 11.85
CA GLU A 95 1.10 -4.77 11.12
C GLU A 95 2.33 -4.59 12.04
N GLY A 96 2.24 -4.97 13.33
CA GLY A 96 3.35 -4.91 14.29
C GLY A 96 3.69 -3.51 14.79
N MET A 97 2.81 -2.52 14.58
CA MET A 97 2.99 -1.17 15.12
C MET A 97 2.60 -1.11 16.61
N LYS A 98 3.35 -0.34 17.40
CA LYS A 98 3.00 -0.07 18.80
C LYS A 98 2.01 1.10 18.87
N MET A 99 0.89 0.91 19.55
CA MET A 99 -0.12 1.95 19.77
C MET A 99 -0.07 2.48 21.20
N CYS A 100 -0.05 3.81 21.35
CA CYS A 100 -0.21 4.44 22.66
C CYS A 100 -1.70 4.52 23.01
N LYS A 101 -2.12 3.91 24.13
CA LYS A 101 -3.53 3.90 24.56
C LYS A 101 -4.11 5.30 24.76
N ILE A 102 -3.30 6.23 25.27
CA ILE A 102 -3.73 7.64 25.46
C ILE A 102 -3.97 8.31 24.10
N LEU A 103 -3.08 8.08 23.13
CA LEU A 103 -3.26 8.61 21.78
C LEU A 103 -4.50 8.01 21.11
N GLN A 104 -4.69 6.69 21.22
CA GLN A 104 -5.86 6.01 20.68
C GLN A 104 -7.17 6.57 21.25
N ALA A 105 -7.22 6.82 22.57
CA ALA A 105 -8.39 7.41 23.21
C ALA A 105 -8.63 8.85 22.72
N ASN A 106 -7.59 9.67 22.67
CA ASN A 106 -7.71 11.05 22.19
C ASN A 106 -8.16 11.12 20.72
N VAL A 107 -7.63 10.25 19.86
CA VAL A 107 -8.07 10.19 18.45
C VAL A 107 -9.53 9.79 18.36
N LEU A 108 -9.99 8.83 19.18
CA LEU A 108 -11.41 8.43 19.21
C LEU A 108 -12.33 9.59 19.60
N LEU A 109 -11.94 10.38 20.61
CA LEU A 109 -12.72 11.57 21.03
C LEU A 109 -12.86 12.58 19.89
N GLU A 110 -11.78 12.79 19.12
CA GLU A 110 -11.79 13.64 17.92
C GLU A 110 -12.60 13.05 16.75
N LYS A 111 -13.01 11.78 16.83
CA LYS A 111 -13.82 11.11 15.78
C LYS A 111 -15.31 11.18 16.07
N PHE A 112 -15.72 11.71 17.22
CA PHE A 112 -17.12 11.73 17.58
C PHE A 112 -17.96 12.55 16.60
N PRO A 113 -19.24 12.18 16.43
CA PRO A 113 -20.13 12.93 15.56
C PRO A 113 -20.26 14.38 16.02
N PRO A 114 -20.59 15.33 15.11
CA PRO A 114 -20.81 16.73 15.47
C PRO A 114 -21.80 16.91 16.63
N THR A 115 -22.85 16.10 16.71
CA THR A 115 -23.85 16.17 17.78
C THR A 115 -23.30 15.86 19.18
N TRP A 116 -22.11 15.28 19.29
CA TRP A 116 -21.43 14.97 20.55
C TRP A 116 -20.41 16.03 20.95
N SER A 117 -20.14 17.03 20.10
CA SER A 117 -19.20 18.11 20.40
C SER A 117 -19.73 19.15 21.40
N GLU A 118 -21.03 19.07 21.74
CA GLU A 118 -21.73 20.00 22.63
C GLU A 118 -21.82 19.52 24.10
N TYR A 119 -21.28 18.33 24.40
CA TYR A 119 -21.27 17.71 25.74
C TYR A 119 -19.88 17.74 26.38
#